data_AF-A0A9D5JYI4-F1
#
_entry.id   AF-A0A9D5JYI4-F1
#
_cell.length_a   1.000
_cell.length_b   1.000
_cell.length_c   1.000
_cell.angle_alpha   90.00
_cell.angle_beta   90.00
_cell.angle_gamma   90.00
#
_symmetry.space_group_name_H-M   'P 1'
#
loop_
_entity.id
_entity.type
_entity.pdbx_description
1 polymer ?
#
loop_
_entity_poly.entity_id
_entity_poly.type
_entity_poly.pdbx_seq_one_letter_code
_entity_poly.pdbx_strand_id
1 'polypeptide(L)'
;YVFGNLFEQSIEEIWGSERAQWYRRQIPAQCLECIEFSRCRGGARSVTVEYGLEGDRLMKEPIRQPVAETIELDPAWKPIPYFTVREESFGYLLCRLNWSVPVTHDARPLLEAINGQNTVERLYQEFGEDGLQLLGHLYREDCIGFE
;
A
#
# COMPACT_ATOMS: atom_id res chain seq x y z
N TYR A 1 -20.96 17.53 3.44
CA TYR A 1 -22.05 17.88 2.51
C TYR A 1 -23.16 16.85 2.69
N VAL A 2 -24.42 17.29 2.74
CA VAL A 2 -25.59 16.41 2.88
C VAL A 2 -26.34 16.40 1.55
N PHE A 3 -26.74 15.22 1.07
CA PHE A 3 -27.38 15.02 -0.24
C PHE A 3 -28.86 14.62 -0.14
N GLY A 4 -29.32 14.24 1.06
CA GLY A 4 -30.70 13.85 1.32
C GLY A 4 -30.84 13.26 2.72
N ASN A 5 -32.05 12.79 3.02
CA ASN A 5 -32.42 12.21 4.31
C ASN A 5 -32.94 10.78 4.11
N LEU A 6 -32.28 9.79 4.72
CA LEU A 6 -32.66 8.38 4.60
C LEU A 6 -34.03 8.05 5.22
N PHE A 7 -34.57 8.93 6.07
CA PHE A 7 -35.91 8.78 6.62
C PHE A 7 -37.01 9.28 5.66
N GLU A 8 -36.64 10.06 4.65
CA GLU A 8 -37.57 10.71 3.70
C GLU A 8 -37.43 10.15 2.28
N GLN A 9 -36.27 9.62 1.93
CA GLN A 9 -35.92 9.21 0.57
C GLN A 9 -35.14 7.89 0.58
N SER A 10 -35.32 7.09 -0.46
CA SER A 10 -34.50 5.89 -0.70
C SER A 10 -33.05 6.27 -1.03
N ILE A 11 -32.14 5.31 -0.86
CA ILE A 11 -30.72 5.50 -1.21
C ILE A 11 -30.59 5.81 -2.70
N GLU A 12 -31.36 5.16 -3.55
CA GLU A 12 -31.38 5.33 -5.00
C GLU A 12 -31.80 6.76 -5.39
N GLU A 13 -32.83 7.30 -4.73
CA GLU A 13 -33.28 8.69 -4.95
C GLU A 13 -32.23 9.70 -4.49
N ILE A 14 -31.65 9.50 -3.31
CA ILE A 14 -30.59 10.37 -2.78
C ILE A 14 -29.37 10.34 -3.71
N TRP A 15 -28.96 9.15 -4.15
CA TRP A 15 -27.80 8.95 -5.02
C TRP A 15 -28.03 9.46 -6.45
N GLY A 16 -29.27 9.33 -6.93
CA GLY A 16 -29.73 9.81 -8.22
C GLY A 16 -30.00 11.32 -8.26
N SER A 17 -30.08 11.99 -7.10
CA SER A 17 -30.38 13.42 -7.01
C SER A 17 -29.42 14.29 -7.81
N GLU A 18 -29.92 15.40 -8.37
CA GLU A 18 -29.10 16.37 -9.11
C GLU A 18 -27.91 16.86 -8.27
N ARG A 19 -28.11 17.02 -6.95
CA ARG A 19 -27.07 17.47 -6.03
C ARG A 19 -25.96 16.43 -5.89
N ALA A 20 -26.30 15.14 -5.75
CA ALA A 20 -25.31 14.07 -5.71
C ALA A 20 -24.59 13.91 -7.06
N GLN A 21 -25.31 14.06 -8.17
CA GLN A 21 -24.71 14.06 -9.51
C GLN A 21 -23.75 15.24 -9.71
N TRP A 22 -24.17 16.45 -9.37
CA TRP A 22 -23.33 17.66 -9.43
C TRP A 22 -22.07 17.49 -8.59
N TYR A 23 -22.21 16.98 -7.36
CA TYR A 23 -21.07 16.72 -6.48
C TYR A 23 -20.13 15.71 -7.12
N ARG A 24 -20.60 14.59 -7.68
CA ARG A 24 -19.73 13.63 -8.39
C ARG A 24 -19.03 14.23 -9.62
N ARG A 25 -19.65 15.18 -10.33
CA ARG A 25 -19.02 15.89 -11.47
C ARG A 25 -17.90 16.83 -11.09
N GLN A 26 -17.79 17.26 -9.83
CA GLN A 26 -16.66 18.08 -9.38
C GLN A 26 -15.36 17.25 -9.21
N ILE A 27 -15.32 15.97 -9.62
CA ILE A 27 -14.11 15.14 -9.48
C ILE A 27 -13.24 15.51 -10.67
N PRO A 28 -12.01 16.03 -10.45
CA PRO A 28 -11.11 16.32 -11.55
C PRO A 28 -10.89 15.07 -12.41
N ALA A 29 -10.94 15.20 -13.74
CA ALA A 29 -10.80 14.06 -14.65
C ALA A 29 -9.51 13.26 -14.39
N GLN A 30 -8.41 13.98 -14.10
CA GLN A 30 -7.13 13.38 -13.74
C GLN A 30 -7.18 12.47 -12.50
N CYS A 31 -8.11 12.69 -11.55
CA CYS A 31 -8.27 11.81 -10.39
C CYS A 31 -8.85 10.44 -10.77
N LEU A 32 -9.61 10.34 -11.88
CA LEU A 32 -10.15 9.08 -12.37
C LEU A 32 -9.05 8.15 -12.92
N GLU A 33 -7.89 8.71 -13.25
CA GLU A 33 -6.70 7.99 -13.72
C GLU A 33 -5.72 7.64 -12.58
N CYS A 34 -6.00 8.09 -11.36
CA CYS A 34 -5.14 7.86 -10.19
C CYS A 34 -5.22 6.40 -9.70
N ILE A 35 -4.09 5.76 -9.44
CA ILE A 35 -4.07 4.37 -8.93
C ILE A 35 -4.72 4.26 -7.54
N GLU A 36 -4.65 5.33 -6.75
CA GLU A 36 -5.26 5.38 -5.43
C GLU A 36 -6.75 5.77 -5.48
N PHE A 37 -7.38 5.98 -6.65
CA PHE A 37 -8.76 6.48 -6.73
C PHE A 37 -9.76 5.69 -5.88
N SER A 38 -9.66 4.35 -5.87
CA SER A 38 -10.55 3.47 -5.09
C SER A 38 -10.33 3.51 -3.58
N ARG A 39 -9.16 3.99 -3.12
CA ARG A 39 -8.76 4.05 -1.70
C ARG A 39 -8.67 5.48 -1.17
N CYS A 40 -8.57 6.45 -2.07
CA CYS A 40 -8.50 7.86 -1.78
C CYS A 40 -9.82 8.29 -1.14
N ARG A 41 -9.75 8.85 0.06
CA ARG A 41 -10.92 9.40 0.76
C ARG A 41 -11.40 10.72 0.16
N GLY A 42 -10.82 11.11 -0.98
CA GLY A 42 -10.80 12.47 -1.48
C GLY A 42 -9.94 13.35 -0.59
N GLY A 43 -9.30 14.37 -1.16
CA GLY A 43 -8.88 15.53 -0.36
C GLY A 43 -10.08 16.14 0.37
N ALA A 44 -9.86 17.20 1.15
CA ALA A 44 -10.90 17.90 1.91
C ALA A 44 -11.87 18.66 0.99
N ARG A 45 -12.61 17.93 0.16
CA ARG A 45 -13.43 18.43 -0.94
C ARG A 45 -14.63 19.22 -0.47
N SER A 46 -15.15 18.89 0.71
CA SER A 46 -16.15 19.71 1.37
C SER A 46 -15.63 21.12 1.63
N VAL A 47 -14.39 21.25 2.09
CA VAL A 47 -13.71 22.53 2.33
C VAL A 47 -13.50 23.27 1.01
N THR A 48 -13.04 22.58 -0.03
CA THR A 48 -12.88 23.17 -1.37
C THR A 48 -14.19 23.79 -1.88
N VAL A 49 -15.30 23.05 -1.80
CA VAL A 49 -16.61 23.53 -2.26
C VAL A 49 -17.16 24.65 -1.36
N GLU A 50 -17.03 24.52 -0.03
CA GLU A 50 -17.57 25.50 0.93
C GLU A 50 -16.87 26.86 0.84
N TYR A 51 -15.55 26.86 0.62
CA TYR A 51 -14.75 28.09 0.54
C TYR A 51 -14.46 28.54 -0.89
N GLY A 52 -15.02 27.89 -1.91
CA GLY A 52 -14.80 28.24 -3.32
C GLY A 52 -13.34 28.15 -3.75
N LEU A 53 -12.58 27.22 -3.19
CA LEU A 53 -11.19 27.00 -3.57
C LEU A 53 -11.10 26.24 -4.90
N GLU A 54 -10.02 26.44 -5.65
CA GLU A 54 -9.79 25.73 -6.93
C GLU A 54 -9.54 24.22 -6.73
N GLY A 55 -9.06 23.82 -5.56
CA GLY A 55 -8.74 22.42 -5.24
C GLY A 55 -8.28 22.26 -3.79
N ASP A 56 -8.05 21.01 -3.38
CA ASP A 56 -7.30 20.74 -2.16
C ASP A 56 -5.83 21.11 -2.40
N ARG A 57 -5.29 22.03 -1.59
CA ARG A 57 -3.91 22.55 -1.75
C ARG A 57 -2.82 21.50 -1.50
N LEU A 58 -3.16 20.41 -0.82
CA LEU A 58 -2.26 19.29 -0.59
C LEU A 58 -2.31 18.26 -1.72
N MET A 59 -3.35 18.28 -2.55
CA MET A 59 -3.44 17.45 -3.75
C MET A 59 -2.81 18.18 -4.93
N LYS A 60 -1.68 17.67 -5.43
CA LYS A 60 -0.96 18.27 -6.56
C LYS A 60 -1.26 17.54 -7.87
N GLU A 61 -0.95 16.25 -7.92
CA GLU A 61 -1.07 15.43 -9.12
C GLU A 61 -1.58 14.01 -8.79
N PRO A 62 -2.18 13.30 -9.77
CA PRO A 62 -2.56 11.91 -9.59
C PRO A 62 -1.35 11.05 -9.24
N ILE A 63 -1.53 10.14 -8.28
CA ILE A 63 -0.54 9.11 -8.00
C ILE A 63 -0.59 8.12 -9.17
N ARG A 64 0.53 8.02 -9.87
CA ARG A 64 0.71 7.05 -10.95
C ARG A 64 1.21 5.74 -10.38
N GLN A 65 0.93 4.65 -11.08
CA GLN A 65 1.58 3.38 -10.77
C GLN A 65 3.09 3.60 -10.84
N PRO A 66 3.85 3.36 -9.76
CA PRO A 66 5.29 3.37 -9.86
C PRO A 66 5.69 2.29 -10.87
N VAL A 67 6.61 2.62 -11.77
CA VAL A 67 7.28 1.59 -12.58
C VAL A 67 7.91 0.61 -11.59
N ALA A 68 7.77 -0.69 -11.84
CA ALA A 68 8.44 -1.69 -11.02
C ALA A 68 9.94 -1.41 -11.09
N GLU A 69 10.48 -0.77 -10.05
CA GLU A 69 11.91 -0.54 -9.95
C GLU A 69 12.59 -1.88 -9.75
N THR A 70 13.51 -2.20 -10.65
CA THR A 70 14.44 -3.31 -10.44
C THR A 70 15.37 -2.91 -9.31
N ILE A 71 15.40 -3.72 -8.26
CA ILE A 71 16.31 -3.53 -7.13
C ILE A 71 17.49 -4.46 -7.36
N GLU A 72 18.67 -3.86 -7.48
CA GLU A 72 19.93 -4.61 -7.49
C GLU A 72 20.38 -4.79 -6.05
N LEU A 73 20.50 -6.05 -5.61
CA LEU A 73 21.03 -6.41 -4.31
C LEU A 73 22.48 -6.83 -4.48
N ASP A 74 23.40 -6.20 -3.75
CA ASP A 74 24.80 -6.62 -3.76
C ASP A 74 24.92 -8.03 -3.16
N PRO A 75 25.55 -8.99 -3.84
CA PRO A 75 25.74 -10.34 -3.33
C PRO A 75 26.42 -10.41 -1.96
N ALA A 76 27.24 -9.42 -1.60
CA ALA A 76 27.97 -9.37 -0.34
C ALA A 76 27.16 -8.80 0.84
N TRP A 77 26.03 -8.12 0.58
CA TRP A 77 25.20 -7.52 1.63
C TRP A 77 24.59 -8.56 2.54
N LYS A 78 24.41 -8.18 3.82
CA LYS A 78 23.79 -9.05 4.83
C LYS A 78 22.46 -8.45 5.29
N PRO A 79 21.31 -9.10 5.02
CA PRO A 79 20.02 -8.56 5.41
C PRO A 79 19.81 -8.64 6.92
N ILE A 80 19.43 -7.52 7.52
CA ILE A 80 19.13 -7.37 8.94
C ILE A 80 17.61 -7.24 9.11
N PRO A 81 16.95 -8.08 9.91
CA PRO A 81 15.51 -8.04 10.08
C PRO A 81 15.06 -6.86 10.94
N TYR A 82 14.04 -6.14 10.49
CA TYR A 82 13.31 -5.11 11.24
C TYR A 82 11.86 -5.50 11.52
N PHE A 83 11.50 -6.76 11.31
CA PHE A 83 10.18 -7.33 11.59
C PHE A 83 10.25 -8.34 12.73
N THR A 84 9.09 -8.62 13.32
CA THR A 84 8.88 -9.76 14.22
C THR A 84 8.03 -10.82 13.53
N VAL A 85 8.20 -12.08 13.92
CA VAL A 85 7.45 -13.20 13.37
C VAL A 85 6.47 -13.71 14.42
N ARG A 86 5.20 -13.81 14.06
CA ARG A 86 4.16 -14.45 14.89
C ARG A 86 3.63 -15.68 14.18
N GLU A 87 3.57 -16.81 14.88
CA GLU A 87 2.99 -18.04 14.33
C GLU A 87 1.47 -17.98 14.34
N GLU A 88 0.86 -18.48 13.26
CA GLU A 88 -0.58 -18.49 13.03
C GLU A 88 -1.01 -19.82 12.40
N SER A 89 -2.30 -20.13 12.44
CA SER A 89 -2.85 -21.37 11.85
C SER A 89 -2.61 -21.52 10.33
N PHE A 90 -2.34 -20.42 9.62
CA PHE A 90 -2.08 -20.40 8.19
C PHE A 90 -0.59 -20.31 7.83
N GLY A 91 0.32 -20.24 8.82
CA GLY A 91 1.73 -19.96 8.58
C GLY A 91 2.29 -19.00 9.62
N TYR A 92 2.83 -17.89 9.13
CA TYR A 92 3.39 -16.83 9.94
C TYR A 92 2.84 -15.46 9.54
N LEU A 93 2.76 -14.56 10.50
CA LEU A 93 2.51 -13.15 10.28
C LEU A 93 3.81 -12.39 10.55
N LEU A 94 4.32 -11.73 9.51
CA LEU A 94 5.43 -10.78 9.65
C LEU A 94 4.86 -9.44 10.10
N CYS A 95 5.41 -8.86 11.17
CA CYS A 95 4.88 -7.65 11.79
C CYS A 95 5.97 -6.57 11.92
N ARG A 96 5.72 -5.38 11.37
CA ARG A 96 6.53 -4.17 11.56
C ARG A 96 5.65 -2.93 11.57
N LEU A 97 5.59 -2.21 12.69
CA LEU A 97 4.75 -1.02 12.85
C LEU A 97 3.28 -1.29 12.43
N ASN A 98 2.79 -0.60 11.41
CA ASN A 98 1.46 -0.74 10.82
C ASN A 98 1.41 -1.69 9.61
N TRP A 99 2.52 -2.39 9.32
CA TRP A 99 2.63 -3.35 8.24
C TRP A 99 2.55 -4.77 8.81
N SER A 100 1.68 -5.58 8.20
CA SER A 100 1.56 -7.00 8.53
C SER A 100 1.24 -7.83 7.29
N VAL A 101 2.06 -8.84 7.00
CA VAL A 101 1.87 -9.71 5.83
C VAL A 101 1.87 -11.19 6.24
N PRO A 102 0.87 -11.97 5.80
CA PRO A 102 0.88 -13.41 6.00
C PRO A 102 1.87 -14.08 5.05
N VAL A 103 2.61 -15.06 5.57
CA VAL A 103 3.50 -15.92 4.79
C VAL A 103 3.26 -17.38 5.17
N THR A 104 3.48 -18.29 4.24
CA THR A 104 3.26 -19.73 4.45
C THR A 104 4.31 -20.33 5.38
N HIS A 105 4.05 -21.54 5.89
CA HIS A 105 5.01 -22.26 6.73
C HIS A 105 6.36 -22.51 6.04
N ASP A 106 6.35 -22.67 4.72
CA ASP A 106 7.54 -22.94 3.90
C ASP A 106 8.54 -21.77 3.91
N ALA A 107 8.11 -20.56 4.26
CA ALA A 107 8.98 -19.38 4.32
C ALA A 107 9.88 -19.37 5.57
N ARG A 108 9.60 -20.18 6.59
CA ARG A 108 10.31 -20.15 7.89
C ARG A 108 11.84 -20.25 7.76
N PRO A 109 12.40 -21.19 6.99
CA PRO A 109 13.86 -21.33 6.93
C PRO A 109 14.55 -20.08 6.38
N LEU A 110 13.93 -19.43 5.39
CA LEU A 110 14.42 -18.17 4.83
C LEU A 110 14.31 -17.03 5.86
N LEU A 111 13.20 -16.91 6.58
CA LEU A 111 13.02 -15.88 7.60
C LEU A 111 14.06 -15.99 8.73
N GLU A 112 14.37 -17.22 9.16
CA GLU A 112 15.39 -17.48 10.17
C GLU A 112 16.82 -17.20 9.65
N ALA A 113 17.04 -17.36 8.34
CA ALA A 113 18.30 -17.06 7.69
C ALA A 113 18.57 -15.55 7.51
N ILE A 114 17.52 -14.71 7.54
CA ILE A 114 17.62 -13.24 7.53
C ILE A 114 17.93 -12.74 8.94
N ASN A 115 19.21 -12.75 9.31
CA ASN A 115 19.67 -12.49 10.68
C ASN A 115 20.92 -11.60 10.76
N GLY A 116 21.30 -10.94 9.67
CA GLY A 116 22.51 -10.12 9.56
C GLY A 116 23.83 -10.90 9.41
N GLN A 117 23.79 -12.24 9.34
CA GLN A 117 25.01 -13.06 9.22
C GLN A 117 25.20 -13.64 7.82
N ASN A 118 24.11 -14.08 7.18
CA ASN A 118 24.14 -14.65 5.84
C ASN A 118 24.18 -13.54 4.79
N THR A 119 24.94 -13.73 3.71
CA THR A 119 24.97 -12.80 2.58
C THR A 119 23.83 -13.07 1.61
N VAL A 120 23.47 -12.08 0.79
CA VAL A 120 22.48 -12.24 -0.30
C VAL A 120 22.88 -13.38 -1.23
N GLU A 121 24.17 -13.51 -1.58
CA GLU A 121 24.66 -14.63 -2.40
C GLU A 121 24.33 -15.99 -1.80
N ARG A 122 24.59 -16.15 -0.49
CA ARG A 122 24.33 -17.41 0.21
C ARG A 122 22.84 -17.71 0.26
N LEU A 123 22.02 -16.70 0.58
CA LEU A 123 20.57 -16.86 0.61
C LEU A 123 20.01 -17.22 -0.76
N TYR A 124 20.55 -16.66 -1.84
CA TYR A 124 20.18 -17.02 -3.20
C TYR A 124 20.59 -18.46 -3.57
N GLN A 125 21.77 -18.91 -3.16
CA GLN A 125 22.20 -20.29 -3.40
C GLN A 125 21.30 -21.32 -2.68
N GLU A 126 20.77 -20.97 -1.51
CA GLU A 126 19.95 -21.87 -0.69
C GLU A 126 18.46 -21.83 -1.06
N PHE A 127 17.91 -20.64 -1.32
CA PHE A 127 16.48 -20.41 -1.52
C PHE A 127 16.09 -20.03 -2.95
N GLY A 128 17.07 -19.86 -3.84
CA GLY A 128 16.85 -19.55 -5.24
C GLY A 128 16.20 -18.18 -5.48
N GLU A 129 15.54 -18.07 -6.64
CA GLU A 129 14.91 -16.84 -7.09
C GLU A 129 13.75 -16.41 -6.19
N ASP A 130 12.96 -17.35 -5.68
CA ASP A 130 11.84 -17.05 -4.77
C ASP A 130 12.34 -16.37 -3.47
N GLY A 131 13.47 -16.83 -2.95
CA GLY A 131 14.09 -16.19 -1.77
C GLY A 131 14.59 -14.78 -2.06
N LEU A 132 15.18 -14.55 -3.24
CA LEU A 132 15.62 -13.23 -3.66
C LEU A 132 14.44 -12.27 -3.88
N GLN A 133 13.33 -12.77 -4.45
CA GLN A 133 12.11 -11.98 -4.60
C GLN A 133 11.53 -11.58 -3.25
N LEU A 134 11.51 -12.48 -2.26
CA LEU A 134 11.07 -12.14 -0.91
C LEU A 134 11.99 -11.09 -0.26
N LEU A 135 13.32 -11.22 -0.38
CA LEU A 135 14.27 -10.21 0.10
C LEU A 135 13.99 -8.83 -0.52
N GLY A 136 13.83 -8.77 -1.84
CA GLY A 136 13.52 -7.52 -2.53
C GLY A 136 12.14 -6.93 -2.18
N HIS A 137 11.16 -7.77 -1.82
CA HIS A 137 9.88 -7.31 -1.30
C HIS A 137 10.04 -6.75 0.12
N LEU A 138 10.70 -7.48 1.03
CA LEU A 138 10.92 -7.05 2.40
C LEU A 138 11.75 -5.75 2.46
N TYR A 139 12.71 -5.56 1.57
CA TYR A 139 13.49 -4.33 1.50
C TYR A 139 12.64 -3.13 1.08
N ARG A 140 11.74 -3.29 0.09
CA ARG A 140 10.80 -2.23 -0.34
C ARG A 140 9.84 -1.80 0.75
N GLU A 141 9.44 -2.73 1.60
CA GLU A 141 8.55 -2.48 2.73
C GLU A 141 9.32 -2.02 3.99
N ASP A 142 10.60 -1.66 3.84
CA ASP A 142 11.53 -1.26 4.91
C ASP A 142 11.62 -2.30 6.04
N CYS A 143 11.27 -3.56 5.77
CA CYS A 143 11.24 -4.64 6.75
C CYS A 143 12.60 -5.29 6.97
N ILE A 144 13.54 -5.08 6.05
CA ILE A 144 14.95 -5.46 6.22
C ILE A 144 15.84 -4.28 5.82
N GLY A 145 17.01 -4.18 6.44
CA GLY A 145 18.12 -3.33 5.98
C GLY A 145 19.32 -4.18 5.56
N PHE A 146 20.38 -3.56 5.07
CA PHE A 146 21.61 -4.25 4.69
C PHE A 146 22.83 -3.60 5.37
N GLU A 147 23.78 -4.45 5.80
CA GLU A 147 25.16 -4.09 6.14
C GLU A 147 26.14 -4.57 5.06
#